data_AF-A0A429FTF8-F1
#
_entry.id   AF-A0A429FTF8-F1
#
_cell.length_a   1.000
_cell.length_b   1.000
_cell.length_c   1.000
_cell.angle_alpha   90.00
_cell.angle_beta   90.00
_cell.angle_gamma   90.00
#
_symmetry.space_group_name_H-M   'P 1'
#
loop_
_entity.id
_entity.type
_entity.pdbx_description
1 polymer ?
#
loop_
_entity_poly.entity_id
_entity_poly.type
_entity_poly.pdbx_seq_one_letter_code
_entity_poly.pdbx_strand_id
1 'polypeptide(L)'
;MAHHGDGDLPRYAAIGERLTEEFAGVHAAETVTRCVSAARYGAEEVVGSAPADLVERIARRHLEVLAAVAAEKRRTARRSSLDNAP
;
A
#
# COMPACT_ATOMS: atom_id res chain seq x y z
N MET A 1 -8.33 23.51 -21.09
CA MET A 1 -7.84 22.18 -20.68
C MET A 1 -7.16 22.36 -19.34
N ALA A 2 -7.66 21.70 -18.29
CA ALA A 2 -7.21 21.94 -16.92
C ALA A 2 -5.88 21.25 -16.67
N HIS A 3 -4.87 22.02 -16.27
CA HIS A 3 -3.60 21.50 -15.73
C HIS A 3 -3.87 20.87 -14.36
N HIS A 4 -4.37 19.63 -14.34
CA HIS A 4 -4.62 18.83 -13.13
C HIS A 4 -3.45 17.87 -12.81
N GLY A 5 -2.24 18.13 -13.34
CA GLY A 5 -1.09 17.22 -13.17
C GLY A 5 -0.18 17.57 -12.01
N ASP A 6 0.06 18.86 -11.75
CA ASP A 6 1.13 19.31 -10.85
C ASP A 6 0.74 19.37 -9.37
N GLY A 7 -0.55 19.63 -9.07
CA GLY A 7 -1.03 19.75 -7.68
C GLY A 7 -1.32 18.42 -6.99
N ASP A 8 -1.41 17.32 -7.75
CA ASP A 8 -1.77 16.01 -7.21
C ASP A 8 -0.55 15.15 -6.85
N LEU A 9 0.59 15.35 -7.55
CA LEU A 9 1.88 14.79 -7.18
C LEU A 9 2.29 15.10 -5.72
N PRO A 10 2.20 16.36 -5.23
CA PRO A 10 2.43 16.69 -3.82
C PRO A 10 1.46 16.02 -2.86
N ARG A 11 0.19 15.83 -3.28
CA ARG A 11 -0.85 15.21 -2.43
C ARG A 11 -0.62 13.73 -2.26
N TYR A 12 -0.28 13.02 -3.34
CA TYR A 12 0.07 11.60 -3.27
C TYR A 12 1.39 11.37 -2.54
N ALA A 13 2.35 12.28 -2.67
CA ALA A 13 3.60 12.24 -1.91
C ALA A 13 3.30 12.30 -0.40
N ALA A 14 2.50 13.28 0.05
CA ALA A 14 2.09 13.39 1.45
C ALA A 14 1.31 12.16 1.95
N ILE A 15 0.47 11.55 1.11
CA ILE A 15 -0.19 10.28 1.42
C ILE A 15 0.84 9.16 1.61
N GLY A 16 1.81 9.08 0.71
CA GLY A 16 2.90 8.10 0.78
C GLY A 16 3.73 8.24 2.05
N GLU A 17 4.06 9.47 2.46
CA GLU A 17 4.78 9.75 3.70
C GLU A 17 3.98 9.30 4.93
N ARG A 18 2.71 9.72 5.05
CA ARG A 18 1.83 9.32 6.17
C ARG A 18 1.68 7.80 6.28
N LEU A 19 1.47 7.11 5.15
CA LEU A 19 1.35 5.66 5.14
C LEU A 19 2.70 4.98 5.43
N THR A 20 3.81 5.59 5.05
CA THR A 20 5.15 5.07 5.37
C THR A 20 5.40 5.12 6.86
N GLU A 21 5.00 6.20 7.53
CA GLU A 21 5.06 6.32 8.99
C GLU A 21 4.11 5.35 9.68
N GLU A 22 2.86 5.24 9.21
CA GLU A 22 1.84 4.35 9.80
C GLU A 22 2.23 2.86 9.70
N PHE A 23 2.83 2.45 8.57
CA PHE A 23 3.27 1.08 8.33
C PHE A 23 4.77 0.88 8.58
N ALA A 24 5.43 1.81 9.26
CA ALA A 24 6.84 1.71 9.62
C ALA A 24 7.08 0.43 10.43
N GLY A 25 8.06 -0.37 9.99
CA GLY A 25 8.37 -1.67 10.61
C GLY A 25 7.46 -2.83 10.19
N VAL A 26 6.39 -2.57 9.43
CA VAL A 26 5.58 -3.61 8.77
C VAL A 26 6.00 -3.78 7.31
N HIS A 27 6.10 -2.66 6.60
CA HIS A 27 6.47 -2.61 5.17
C HIS A 27 7.61 -1.62 4.96
N ALA A 28 8.41 -1.84 3.91
CA ALA A 28 9.42 -0.87 3.49
C ALA A 28 8.74 0.32 2.78
N ALA A 29 9.33 1.51 2.86
CA ALA A 29 8.84 2.72 2.18
C ALA A 29 8.60 2.50 0.67
N GLU A 30 9.46 1.70 0.01
CA GLU A 30 9.30 1.33 -1.40
C GLU A 30 7.99 0.57 -1.66
N THR A 31 7.58 -0.32 -0.74
CA THR A 31 6.31 -1.05 -0.85
C THR A 31 5.13 -0.10 -0.73
N VAL A 32 5.20 0.87 0.20
CA VAL A 32 4.16 1.90 0.38
C VAL A 32 4.04 2.76 -0.89
N THR A 33 5.14 3.26 -1.44
CA THR A 33 5.14 4.05 -2.68
C THR A 33 4.56 3.27 -3.85
N ARG A 34 4.87 1.97 -3.98
CA ARG A 34 4.27 1.10 -5.01
C ARG A 34 2.77 0.93 -4.79
N CYS A 35 2.31 0.74 -3.56
CA CYS A 35 0.88 0.60 -3.25
C CYS A 35 0.10 1.88 -3.55
N VAL A 36 0.64 3.05 -3.23
CA VAL A 36 0.03 4.35 -3.56
C VAL A 36 -0.04 4.56 -5.07
N SER A 37 1.03 4.25 -5.78
CA SER A 37 1.06 4.34 -7.26
C SER A 37 0.03 3.39 -7.88
N ALA A 38 -0.01 2.13 -7.43
CA ALA A 38 -0.98 1.14 -7.90
C ALA A 38 -2.44 1.56 -7.60
N ALA A 39 -2.69 2.13 -6.42
CA ALA A 39 -4.00 2.65 -6.05
C ALA A 39 -4.43 3.82 -6.94
N ARG A 40 -3.52 4.74 -7.26
CA ARG A 40 -3.75 5.84 -8.20
C ARG A 40 -4.11 5.33 -9.59
N TYR A 41 -3.26 4.48 -10.16
CA TYR A 41 -3.51 3.93 -11.49
C TYR A 41 -4.81 3.13 -11.54
N GLY A 42 -5.07 2.29 -10.54
CA GLY A 42 -6.32 1.53 -10.45
C GLY A 42 -7.57 2.42 -10.32
N ALA A 43 -7.50 3.51 -9.56
CA ALA A 43 -8.59 4.47 -9.46
C ALA A 43 -8.82 5.20 -10.79
N GLU A 44 -7.76 5.65 -11.45
CA GLU A 44 -7.85 6.32 -12.76
C GLU A 44 -8.39 5.39 -13.84
N GLU A 45 -7.94 4.14 -13.90
CA GLU A 45 -8.39 3.16 -14.91
C GLU A 45 -9.85 2.74 -14.71
N VAL A 46 -10.30 2.56 -13.46
CA VAL A 46 -11.65 2.03 -13.18
C VAL A 46 -12.70 3.14 -13.05
N VAL A 47 -12.35 4.25 -12.40
CA VAL A 47 -13.27 5.34 -12.07
C VAL A 47 -13.13 6.51 -13.05
N GLY A 48 -12.05 6.56 -13.84
CA GLY A 48 -11.73 7.70 -14.70
C GLY A 48 -11.17 8.91 -13.95
N SER A 49 -10.92 8.78 -12.64
CA SER A 49 -10.32 9.80 -11.79
C SER A 49 -9.66 9.18 -10.56
N ALA A 50 -8.62 9.81 -10.05
CA ALA A 50 -7.88 9.34 -8.88
C ALA A 50 -7.92 10.35 -7.72
N PRO A 51 -9.09 10.60 -7.10
CA PRO A 51 -9.16 11.53 -5.98
C PRO A 51 -8.28 11.04 -4.82
N ALA A 52 -7.47 11.95 -4.26
CA ALA A 52 -6.47 11.64 -3.23
C ALA A 52 -7.03 10.83 -2.04
N ASP A 53 -8.24 11.15 -1.57
CA ASP A 53 -8.92 10.42 -0.49
C ASP A 53 -9.24 8.96 -0.86
N LEU A 54 -9.64 8.71 -2.11
CA LEU A 54 -9.88 7.37 -2.61
C LEU A 54 -8.57 6.59 -2.73
N VAL A 55 -7.53 7.22 -3.28
CA VAL A 55 -6.20 6.61 -3.43
C VAL A 55 -5.62 6.23 -2.07
N GLU A 56 -5.73 7.10 -1.07
CA GLU A 56 -5.30 6.81 0.30
C GLU A 56 -6.02 5.59 0.88
N ARG A 57 -7.35 5.53 0.76
CA ARG A 57 -8.14 4.39 1.26
C ARG A 57 -7.76 3.08 0.58
N ILE A 58 -7.60 3.08 -0.74
CA ILE A 58 -7.22 1.89 -1.50
C ILE A 58 -5.79 1.45 -1.11
N ALA A 59 -4.85 2.40 -1.04
CA ALA A 59 -3.47 2.11 -0.67
C ALA A 59 -3.37 1.55 0.75
N ARG A 60 -4.06 2.16 1.73
CA ARG A 60 -4.14 1.65 3.10
C ARG A 60 -4.69 0.22 3.13
N ARG A 61 -5.76 -0.05 2.38
CA ARG A 61 -6.33 -1.40 2.30
C ARG A 61 -5.37 -2.42 1.72
N HIS A 62 -4.60 -2.06 0.68
CA HIS A 62 -3.56 -2.93 0.14
C HIS A 62 -2.49 -3.25 1.20
N LEU A 63 -2.04 -2.26 1.96
CA LEU A 63 -1.03 -2.44 2.99
C LEU A 63 -1.53 -3.31 4.16
N GLU A 64 -2.79 -3.14 4.58
CA GLU A 64 -3.45 -4.01 5.57
C GLU A 64 -3.48 -5.47 5.11
N VAL A 65 -3.89 -5.72 3.86
CA VAL A 65 -3.94 -7.07 3.30
C VAL A 65 -2.54 -7.67 3.20
N LEU A 66 -1.56 -6.91 2.73
CA LEU A 66 -0.16 -7.36 2.67
C LEU A 66 0.38 -7.69 4.06
N ALA A 67 0.05 -6.88 5.08
CA ALA A 67 0.45 -7.12 6.45
C ALA A 67 -0.17 -8.42 7.01
N ALA A 68 -1.47 -8.63 6.78
CA ALA A 68 -2.18 -9.85 7.18
C ALA A 68 -1.57 -11.10 6.51
N VAL A 69 -1.32 -11.04 5.20
CA VAL A 69 -0.68 -12.13 4.45
C VAL A 69 0.73 -12.39 4.96
N ALA A 70 1.52 -11.36 5.25
CA ALA A 70 2.87 -11.51 5.79
C ALA A 70 2.86 -12.13 7.21
N ALA A 71 1.86 -11.80 8.03
CA ALA A 71 1.68 -12.41 9.34
C ALA A 71 1.29 -13.90 9.23
N GLU A 72 0.38 -14.25 8.32
CA GLU A 72 0.00 -15.63 8.08
C GLU A 72 1.18 -16.46 7.54
N LYS A 73 1.92 -15.93 6.55
CA LYS A 73 3.13 -16.60 6.03
C LYS A 73 4.15 -16.89 7.14
N ARG A 74 4.34 -15.95 8.08
CA ARG A 74 5.21 -16.15 9.26
C ARG A 74 4.67 -17.24 10.18
N ARG A 75 3.36 -17.34 10.38
CA ARG A 75 2.73 -18.41 11.18
C ARG A 75 2.89 -19.77 10.50
N THR A 76 2.61 -19.88 9.21
CA THR A 76 2.76 -21.14 8.45
C THR A 76 4.21 -21.61 8.48
N ALA A 77 5.17 -20.72 8.23
CA ALA A 77 6.59 -21.06 8.27
C ALA A 77 7.03 -21.60 9.65
N ARG A 78 6.58 -20.97 10.74
CA ARG A 78 6.85 -21.45 12.11
C ARG A 78 6.26 -22.84 12.37
N ARG A 79 5.05 -23.10 11.86
CA ARG A 79 4.39 -24.39 12.00
C ARG A 79 5.20 -25.47 11.27
N SER A 80 5.51 -25.24 10.00
CA SER A 80 6.32 -26.15 9.18
C SER A 80 7.72 -26.42 9.74
N SER A 81 8.31 -25.49 10.49
CA SER A 81 9.59 -25.73 11.18
C SER A 81 9.46 -26.58 12.46
N LEU A 82 8.31 -26.55 13.14
CA LEU A 82 8.03 -27.41 14.30
C LEU A 82 7.69 -28.84 13.87
N ASP A 83 7.01 -28.98 12.73
CA ASP A 83 6.62 -30.27 12.17
C ASP A 83 7.82 -31.07 11.60
N ASN A 84 8.97 -30.41 11.40
CA ASN A 84 10.20 -30.97 10.81
C ASN A 84 11.32 -31.27 11.84
N ALA A 85 11.04 -31.22 13.14
CA ALA A 85 12.00 -31.64 14.16
C ALA A 85 11.98 -33.18 14.33
N PRO A 86 13.13 -33.87 14.27
CA PRO A 86 13.24 -35.33 14.32
C PRO A 86 12.92 -35.94 15.69
#